data_AF-A0A3D0C5Y6-F1
#
_entry.id   AF-A0A3D0C5Y6-F1
#
_cell.length_a   1.000
_cell.length_b   1.000
_cell.length_c   1.000
_cell.angle_alpha   90.00
_cell.angle_beta   90.00
_cell.angle_gamma   90.00
#
_symmetry.space_group_name_H-M   'P 1'
#
loop_
_entity.id
_entity.type
_entity.pdbx_description
1 polymer ?
#
loop_
_entity_poly.entity_id
_entity_poly.type
_entity_poly.pdbx_seq_one_letter_code
_entity_poly.pdbx_strand_id
1 'polypeptide(L)' 'MSQASARHLLVDTEEQCLALKAEIEAGKDFAEVAKEHSNCPSNAQGGDLGS' A
#
# COMPACT_ATOMS: atom_id res chain seq x y z
N MET A 1 10.35 -23.75 -7.65
CA MET A 1 10.76 -22.37 -7.97
C MET A 1 10.41 -21.50 -6.78
N SER A 2 11.27 -20.55 -6.40
CA SER A 2 10.97 -19.59 -5.33
C SER A 2 10.07 -18.47 -5.90
N GLN A 3 8.99 -18.18 -5.19
CA GLN A 3 8.06 -17.08 -5.46
C GLN A 3 8.03 -16.15 -4.24
N ALA A 4 7.70 -14.87 -4.47
CA ALA A 4 7.56 -13.87 -3.43
C ALA A 4 6.29 -13.07 -3.69
N SER A 5 5.53 -12.79 -2.62
CA SER A 5 4.41 -11.87 -2.68
C SER A 5 4.83 -10.49 -2.21
N ALA A 6 4.24 -9.47 -2.82
CA ALA A 6 4.49 -8.08 -2.49
C ALA A 6 3.19 -7.29 -2.49
N ARG A 7 3.20 -6.20 -1.73
CA ARG A 7 2.15 -5.18 -1.77
C ARG A 7 2.79 -3.83 -2.04
N HIS A 8 2.08 -2.98 -2.78
CA HIS A 8 2.54 -1.62 -3.03
C HIS A 8 1.44 -0.59 -2.80
N LEU A 9 1.85 0.64 -2.52
CA LEU A 9 0.97 1.78 -2.34
C LEU A 9 1.53 2.90 -3.21
N LEU A 10 0.76 3.29 -4.23
CA LEU A 10 1.16 4.30 -5.20
C LEU A 10 0.45 5.62 -4.86
N VAL A 11 1.20 6.66 -4.53
CA VAL A 11 0.69 8.00 -4.22
C VAL A 11 1.41 9.05 -5.04
N ASP A 12 0.75 10.20 -5.24
CA ASP A 12 1.23 11.25 -6.13
C ASP A 12 2.40 12.06 -5.57
N THR A 13 2.52 12.16 -4.24
CA THR A 13 3.56 12.98 -3.60
C THR A 13 4.26 12.27 -2.45
N GLU A 14 5.48 12.70 -2.17
CA GLU A 14 6.31 12.17 -1.09
C GLU A 14 5.69 12.47 0.29
N GLU A 15 5.07 13.64 0.48
CA GLU A 15 4.44 14.01 1.75
C GLU A 15 3.29 13.06 2.10
N GLN A 16 2.49 12.67 1.10
CA GLN A 16 1.43 11.66 1.29
C GLN A 16 2.04 10.31 1.66
N CYS A 17 3.11 9.89 0.98
CA CYS A 17 3.79 8.64 1.29
C CYS A 17 4.29 8.63 2.75
N LEU A 18 4.93 9.70 3.20
CA LEU A 18 5.45 9.82 4.56
C LEU A 18 4.34 9.85 5.62
N ALA A 19 3.23 10.55 5.36
CA ALA A 19 2.07 10.57 6.26
C ALA A 19 1.45 9.18 6.42
N LEU A 20 1.19 8.50 5.30
CA LEU A 20 0.60 7.16 5.30
C LEU A 20 1.56 6.14 5.93
N LYS A 21 2.87 6.26 5.67
CA LYS A 21 3.89 5.45 6.33
C LYS A 21 3.81 5.59 7.84
N ALA A 22 3.72 6.82 8.36
CA ALA A 22 3.62 7.06 9.80
C ALA A 22 2.34 6.44 10.40
N GLU A 23 1.21 6.50 9.69
CA GLU A 23 -0.03 5.83 10.11
C GLU A 23 0.11 4.31 10.14
N ILE A 24 0.74 3.73 9.12
CA ILE A 24 1.01 2.28 9.04
C ILE A 24 1.95 1.86 10.18
N GLU A 25 3.01 2.62 10.43
CA GLU A 25 3.94 2.39 11.55
C GLU A 25 3.26 2.54 12.92
N ALA A 26 2.23 3.38 13.02
CA ALA A 26 1.39 3.52 14.21
C ALA A 26 0.38 2.36 14.41
N GLY A 27 0.31 1.43 13.46
CA GLY A 27 -0.52 0.22 13.54
C GLY A 27 -1.78 0.24 12.67
N LYS A 28 -1.92 1.23 11.77
CA LYS A 28 -2.98 1.20 10.75
C LYS A 28 -2.70 0.08 9.74
N ASP A 29 -3.76 -0.58 9.27
CA ASP A 29 -3.61 -1.68 8.32
C ASP A 29 -3.17 -1.18 6.94
N PHE A 30 -2.10 -1.75 6.38
CA PHE A 30 -1.56 -1.36 5.08
C PHE A 30 -2.58 -1.55 3.95
N ALA A 31 -3.37 -2.62 3.98
CA ALA A 31 -4.34 -2.90 2.93
C ALA A 31 -5.51 -1.91 2.97
N GLU A 32 -5.93 -1.47 4.15
CA GLU A 32 -6.92 -0.38 4.27
C GLU A 32 -6.36 0.94 3.73
N VAL A 33 -5.14 1.32 4.14
CA VAL A 33 -4.47 2.53 3.64
C VAL A 33 -4.29 2.46 2.11
N ALA A 34 -3.93 1.30 1.57
CA ALA A 34 -3.80 1.10 0.13
C ALA A 34 -5.15 1.18 -0.60
N LYS A 35 -6.25 0.66 -0.03
CA LYS A 35 -7.59 0.81 -0.63
C LYS A 35 -8.05 2.26 -0.68
N GLU A 36 -7.76 3.03 0.37
CA GLU A 36 -8.20 4.41 0.51
C GLU A 36 -7.36 5.40 -0.31
N HIS A 37 -6.04 5.18 -0.37
CA HIS A 37 -5.09 6.19 -0.88
C HIS A 37 -4.28 5.76 -2.10
N SER A 38 -4.25 4.47 -2.47
CA SER A 38 -3.43 4.04 -3.61
C SER A 38 -4.09 4.37 -4.95
N ASN A 39 -3.33 4.97 -5.85
CA ASN A 39 -3.72 5.28 -7.23
C ASN A 39 -3.59 4.07 -8.18
N CYS A 40 -3.11 2.93 -7.70
CA CYS A 40 -2.99 1.72 -8.51
C CYS A 40 -4.31 0.94 -8.54
N PRO A 41 -4.71 0.30 -9.68
CA PRO A 41 -5.88 -0.59 -9.72
C PRO A 41 -5.82 -1.79 -8.75
N SER A 42 -4.65 -2.12 -8.20
CA SER A 42 -4.50 -3.10 -7.12
C SER A 42 -5.02 -2.60 -5.76
N ASN A 43 -5.42 -1.33 -5.65
CA ASN A 43 -5.95 -0.73 -4.42
C ASN A 43 -7.13 -1.53 -3.85
N ALA A 44 -8.03 -2.04 -4.69
CA ALA A 44 -9.19 -2.83 -4.29
C ALA A 44 -8.80 -4.11 -3.53
N GLN A 45 -7.59 -4.62 -3.77
CA GLN A 45 -7.03 -5.80 -3.11
C GLN A 45 -5.99 -5.41 -2.03
N GLY A 46 -5.98 -4.16 -1.58
CA GLY A 46 -5.02 -3.70 -0.57
C GLY A 46 -3.59 -3.59 -1.08
N GLY A 47 -3.42 -3.32 -2.38
CA GLY A 47 -2.12 -3.15 -3.02
C GLY A 47 -1.44 -4.47 -3.39
N ASP A 48 -2.14 -5.60 -3.36
CA ASP A 48 -1.59 -6.92 -3.69
C ASP A 48 -1.11 -7.02 -5.15
N LEU A 49 0.12 -7.51 -5.33
CA LEU A 49 0.76 -7.72 -6.62
C LEU A 49 0.81 -9.21 -7.03
N GLY A 50 0.21 -10.11 -6.27
CA GLY A 50 0.30 -11.55 -6.48
C GLY A 50 1.60 -12.18 -6.00
N SER A 51 1.87 -13.40 -6.47
CA SER A 51 2.99 -14.29 -6.07
C SER A 51 3.57 -15.04 -7.25
#